data_AF-A0A330LWL2-F1
#
_entry.id   AF-A0A330LWL2-F1
#
_cell.length_a   1.000
_cell.length_b   1.000
_cell.length_c   1.000
_cell.angle_alpha   90.00
_cell.angle_beta   90.00
_cell.angle_gamma   90.00
#
_symmetry.space_group_name_H-M   'P 1'
#
loop_
_entity.id
_entity.type
_entity.pdbx_description
1 polymer ?
#
loop_
_entity_poly.entity_id
_entity_poly.type
_entity_poly.pdbx_seq_one_letter_code
_entity_poly.pdbx_strand_id
1 'polypeptide(L)'
;MRRLRQSFNFLLQKGMKTPCKRYVGRCKFILKHEPSLWVFLSSPDIPLTNNEAERCIRGSVILRKISYGTSSERGDQFRSRVLSVVETCKKRKLSALSVISTIVGAVIRREPYPDVFDFAKT
;
A
#
# COMPACT_ATOMS: atom_id res chain seq x y z
N MET A 1 15.72 14.83 -19.24
CA MET A 1 14.37 14.59 -18.65
C MET A 1 13.29 15.59 -19.04
N ARG A 2 13.53 16.91 -19.08
CA ARG A 2 12.52 17.93 -19.44
C ARG A 2 11.76 17.65 -20.75
N ARG A 3 12.48 17.34 -21.84
CA ARG A 3 11.89 17.01 -23.16
C ARG A 3 10.93 15.81 -23.10
N LEU A 4 11.32 14.77 -22.35
CA LEU A 4 10.50 13.56 -22.18
C LEU A 4 9.22 13.87 -21.40
N ARG A 5 9.31 14.65 -20.30
CA ARG A 5 8.12 15.10 -19.54
C ARG A 5 7.16 15.92 -20.42
N GLN A 6 7.70 16.85 -21.21
CA GLN A 6 6.88 17.66 -22.13
C GLN A 6 6.18 16.80 -23.19
N SER A 7 6.89 15.86 -23.81
CA SER A 7 6.31 14.93 -24.79
C SER A 7 5.25 14.03 -24.16
N PHE A 8 5.50 13.52 -22.95
CA PHE A 8 4.57 12.71 -22.18
C PHE A 8 3.28 13.48 -21.87
N ASN A 9 3.40 14.70 -21.36
CA ASN A 9 2.25 15.56 -21.04
C ASN A 9 1.45 15.93 -22.29
N PHE A 10 2.12 16.22 -23.40
CA PHE A 10 1.46 16.47 -24.68
C PHE A 10 0.62 15.26 -25.14
N LEU A 11 1.17 14.05 -25.06
CA LEU A 11 0.45 12.83 -25.43
C LEU A 11 -0.76 12.56 -24.54
N LEU A 12 -0.63 12.75 -23.22
CA LEU A 12 -1.75 12.58 -22.29
C LEU A 12 -2.85 13.63 -22.52
N GLN A 13 -2.48 14.89 -22.76
CA GLN A 13 -3.45 15.94 -23.11
C GLN A 13 -4.19 15.64 -24.42
N LYS A 14 -3.50 15.07 -25.42
CA LYS A 14 -4.12 14.59 -26.65
C LYS A 14 -5.07 13.41 -26.37
N GLY A 15 -4.64 12.46 -25.54
CA GLY A 15 -5.46 11.31 -25.12
C GLY A 15 -6.74 11.71 -24.39
N MET A 16 -6.74 12.83 -23.66
CA MET A 16 -7.94 13.40 -23.04
C MET A 16 -8.99 13.92 -24.03
N LYS A 17 -8.60 14.20 -25.28
CA LYS A 17 -9.49 14.70 -26.35
C LYS A 17 -9.98 13.59 -27.28
N THR A 18 -9.57 12.34 -27.04
CA THR A 18 -9.97 11.19 -27.86
C THR A 18 -11.42 10.80 -27.57
N PRO A 19 -12.22 10.36 -28.57
CA PRO A 19 -13.63 10.00 -28.36
C PRO A 19 -13.87 8.79 -27.43
N CYS A 20 -12.81 8.04 -27.09
CA CYS A 20 -12.91 6.87 -26.23
C CYS A 20 -12.84 7.25 -24.74
N LYS A 21 -13.99 7.23 -24.05
CA LYS A 21 -14.13 7.54 -22.60
C LYS A 21 -13.12 6.80 -21.72
N ARG A 22 -12.80 5.52 -22.04
CA ARG A 22 -11.82 4.70 -21.32
C ARG A 22 -10.43 5.35 -21.28
N TYR A 23 -9.97 5.90 -22.40
CA TYR A 23 -8.65 6.55 -22.48
C TYR A 23 -8.67 7.96 -21.89
N VAL A 24 -9.77 8.71 -22.07
CA VAL A 24 -9.93 10.04 -21.48
C VAL A 24 -9.77 10.01 -19.96
N GLY A 25 -10.47 9.09 -19.29
CA GLY A 25 -10.39 8.95 -17.83
C GLY A 25 -8.99 8.59 -17.34
N ARG A 26 -8.31 7.65 -18.02
CA ARG A 26 -6.93 7.25 -17.70
C ARG A 26 -5.96 8.41 -17.87
N CYS A 27 -6.05 9.16 -18.97
CA CYS A 27 -5.15 10.29 -19.21
C CYS A 27 -5.37 11.40 -18.18
N LYS A 28 -6.61 11.70 -17.81
CA LYS A 28 -6.94 12.64 -16.71
C LYS A 28 -6.33 12.18 -15.39
N PHE A 29 -6.47 10.90 -15.06
CA PHE A 29 -5.93 10.34 -13.82
C PHE A 29 -4.40 10.41 -13.77
N ILE A 30 -3.72 10.01 -14.86
CA ILE A 30 -2.26 10.05 -14.95
C ILE A 30 -1.75 11.50 -14.86
N LEU A 31 -2.40 12.45 -15.56
CA LEU A 31 -2.02 13.87 -15.48
C LEU A 31 -2.20 14.45 -14.07
N LYS A 32 -3.25 14.05 -13.34
CA LYS A 32 -3.47 14.47 -11.95
C LYS A 32 -2.31 14.06 -11.04
N HIS A 33 -1.68 12.93 -11.31
CA HIS A 33 -0.59 12.36 -10.51
C HIS A 33 0.78 12.46 -11.21
N GLU A 34 0.92 13.32 -12.23
CA GLU A 34 2.13 13.42 -13.04
C GLU A 34 3.41 13.71 -12.23
N PRO A 35 3.40 14.61 -11.23
CA PRO A 35 4.60 14.88 -10.44
C PRO A 35 5.14 13.62 -9.76
N SER A 36 4.25 12.73 -9.32
CA SER A 36 4.58 11.48 -8.64
C SER A 36 5.34 10.48 -9.54
N LEU A 37 5.13 10.54 -10.85
CA LEU A 37 5.77 9.64 -11.82
C LEU A 37 7.29 9.83 -11.91
N TRP A 38 7.81 10.94 -11.38
CA TRP A 38 9.20 11.32 -11.55
C TRP A 38 9.99 11.42 -10.24
N VAL A 39 9.38 11.09 -9.11
CA VAL A 39 9.98 11.28 -7.77
C VAL A 39 11.28 10.49 -7.62
N PHE A 40 11.37 9.29 -8.21
CA PHE A 40 12.58 8.46 -8.21
C PHE A 40 13.83 9.15 -8.80
N LEU A 41 13.65 10.21 -9.61
CA LEU A 41 14.77 10.98 -10.17
C LEU A 41 15.40 11.94 -9.16
N SER A 42 14.60 12.40 -8.18
CA SER A 42 15.02 13.36 -7.16
C SER A 42 15.34 12.69 -5.83
N SER A 43 14.84 11.47 -5.62
CA SER A 43 14.95 10.73 -4.36
C SER A 43 15.50 9.32 -4.64
N PRO A 44 16.82 9.11 -4.45
CA PRO A 44 17.47 7.83 -4.75
C PRO A 44 16.90 6.63 -3.99
N ASP A 45 16.33 6.88 -2.80
CA ASP A 45 15.74 5.83 -1.96
C ASP A 45 14.43 5.27 -2.52
N ILE A 46 13.83 5.95 -3.50
CA ILE A 46 12.55 5.55 -4.10
C ILE A 46 12.85 4.73 -5.37
N PRO A 47 12.48 3.44 -5.41
CA PRO A 47 12.68 2.63 -6.60
C PRO A 47 11.88 3.15 -7.81
N LEU A 48 12.42 2.94 -9.01
CA LEU A 48 11.70 3.21 -10.28
C LEU A 48 10.41 2.39 -10.42
N THR A 49 10.34 1.23 -9.76
CA THR A 49 9.26 0.26 -9.91
C THR A 49 8.29 0.31 -8.74
N ASN A 50 7.00 0.07 -9.01
CA ASN A 50 5.94 0.00 -8.01
C ASN A 50 5.88 -1.35 -7.26
N ASN A 51 6.88 -2.21 -7.42
CA ASN A 51 6.88 -3.59 -6.92
C ASN A 51 6.66 -3.67 -5.40
N GLU A 52 7.21 -2.73 -4.63
CA GLU A 52 7.04 -2.72 -3.18
C GLU A 52 5.58 -2.44 -2.81
N ALA A 53 4.97 -1.41 -3.39
CA ALA A 53 3.58 -1.08 -3.09
C ALA A 53 2.63 -2.19 -3.54
N GLU A 54 2.86 -2.77 -4.72
CA GLU A 54 2.09 -3.93 -5.21
C GLU A 54 2.21 -5.13 -4.27
N ARG A 55 3.42 -5.41 -3.77
CA ARG A 55 3.65 -6.48 -2.80
C ARG A 55 2.92 -6.22 -1.48
N CYS A 56 2.93 -4.97 -1.00
CA CYS A 56 2.22 -4.59 0.24
C CYS A 56 0.71 -4.82 0.13
N ILE A 57 0.08 -4.48 -1.01
CA ILE A 57 -1.36 -4.66 -1.18
C ILE A 57 -1.75 -6.11 -1.52
N ARG A 58 -0.84 -6.90 -2.11
CA ARG A 58 -1.13 -8.24 -2.64
C ARG A 58 -1.70 -9.18 -1.58
N GLY A 59 -1.21 -9.13 -0.34
CA GLY A 59 -1.72 -9.94 0.77
C GLY A 59 -3.21 -9.71 1.02
N SER A 60 -3.64 -8.44 1.02
CA SER A 60 -5.06 -8.07 1.21
C SER A 60 -5.96 -8.59 0.08
N VAL A 61 -5.47 -8.47 -1.16
CA VAL A 61 -6.20 -8.88 -2.37
C VAL A 61 -6.36 -10.39 -2.41
N ILE A 62 -5.28 -11.14 -2.15
CA ILE A 62 -5.33 -12.61 -2.08
C ILE A 62 -6.31 -13.05 -0.99
N LEU A 63 -6.18 -12.49 0.22
CA LEU A 63 -7.08 -12.82 1.31
C LEU A 63 -8.53 -12.54 0.92
N ARG A 64 -8.83 -11.45 0.19
CA ARG A 64 -10.21 -11.10 -0.19
C ARG A 64 -10.74 -12.07 -1.22
N LYS A 65 -9.90 -12.52 -2.13
CA LYS A 65 -10.27 -13.50 -3.15
C LYS A 65 -10.61 -14.85 -2.54
N ILE A 66 -9.86 -15.31 -1.52
CA ILE A 66 -10.08 -16.63 -0.91
C ILE A 66 -11.17 -16.63 0.18
N SER A 67 -11.35 -15.51 0.89
CA SER A 67 -12.26 -15.43 2.03
C SER A 67 -13.54 -14.65 1.76
N TYR A 68 -13.72 -14.10 0.55
CA TYR A 68 -14.86 -13.28 0.07
C TYR A 68 -15.15 -11.97 0.84
N GLY A 69 -14.63 -11.78 2.05
CA GLY A 69 -14.75 -10.57 2.86
C GLY A 69 -15.39 -10.84 4.22
N THR A 70 -15.85 -9.77 4.86
CA THR A 70 -16.54 -9.77 6.15
C THR A 70 -17.81 -8.94 6.03
N SER A 71 -18.92 -9.40 6.62
CA SER A 71 -20.21 -8.70 6.55
C SER A 71 -20.47 -7.77 7.75
N SER A 72 -19.47 -7.55 8.59
CA SER A 72 -19.56 -6.70 9.77
C SER A 72 -18.40 -5.72 9.83
N GLU A 73 -18.67 -4.51 10.32
CA GLU A 73 -17.66 -3.48 10.51
C GLU A 73 -16.54 -3.96 11.45
N ARG A 74 -16.90 -4.71 12.51
CA ARG A 74 -15.93 -5.32 13.43
C ARG A 74 -15.01 -6.30 12.70
N GLY A 75 -15.54 -7.11 11.78
CA GLY A 75 -14.75 -8.02 10.95
C GLY A 75 -13.80 -7.31 10.01
N ASP A 76 -14.27 -6.23 9.37
CA ASP A 76 -13.45 -5.42 8.47
C ASP A 76 -12.29 -4.76 9.22
N GLN A 77 -12.56 -4.17 10.40
CA GLN A 77 -11.54 -3.58 11.25
C GLN A 77 -10.53 -4.62 11.74
N PHE A 78 -10.99 -5.79 12.21
CA PHE A 78 -10.12 -6.88 12.65
C PHE A 78 -9.16 -7.30 11.54
N ARG A 79 -9.72 -7.55 10.35
CA ARG A 79 -8.95 -8.00 9.19
C ARG A 79 -7.92 -6.98 8.74
N SER A 80 -8.30 -5.70 8.67
CA SER A 80 -7.39 -4.60 8.34
C SER A 80 -6.22 -4.51 9.33
N ARG A 81 -6.52 -4.56 10.63
CA ARG A 81 -5.52 -4.48 11.71
C ARG A 81 -4.56 -5.67 11.70
N VAL A 82 -5.08 -6.90 11.63
CA VAL A 82 -4.26 -8.12 11.62
C VAL A 82 -3.36 -8.14 10.39
N LEU A 83 -3.89 -7.80 9.21
CA LEU A 83 -3.06 -7.77 7.99
C LEU A 83 -1.94 -6.73 8.09
N SER A 84 -2.22 -5.55 8.64
CA SER A 84 -1.20 -4.52 8.87
C SER A 84 -0.06 -5.04 9.77
N VAL A 85 -0.41 -5.71 10.88
CA VAL A 85 0.57 -6.34 11.78
C VAL A 85 1.39 -7.41 11.05
N VAL A 86 0.73 -8.30 10.31
CA VAL A 86 1.38 -9.39 9.57
C VAL A 86 2.35 -8.85 8.51
N GLU A 87 1.94 -7.88 7.70
CA GLU A 87 2.80 -7.29 6.67
C GLU A 87 3.98 -6.52 7.29
N THR A 88 3.77 -5.85 8.43
CA THR A 88 4.85 -5.21 9.19
C THR A 88 5.85 -6.24 9.70
N CYS A 89 5.37 -7.36 10.27
CA CYS A 89 6.23 -8.46 10.73
C CYS A 89 7.06 -9.03 9.58
N LYS A 90 6.45 -9.25 8.40
CA LYS A 90 7.17 -9.73 7.21
C LYS A 90 8.29 -8.77 6.80
N LYS A 91 8.02 -7.46 6.74
CA LYS A 91 9.04 -6.45 6.40
C LYS A 91 10.19 -6.43 7.40
N ARG A 92 9.89 -6.62 8.69
CA ARG A 92 10.87 -6.64 9.78
C ARG A 92 11.51 -8.02 10.03
N LYS A 93 11.16 -9.04 9.23
CA LYS A 93 11.61 -10.43 9.39
C LYS A 93 11.28 -11.02 10.78
N LEU A 94 10.13 -10.64 11.34
CA LEU A 94 9.61 -11.14 12.60
C LEU A 94 8.54 -12.23 12.36
N SER A 95 8.39 -13.15 13.32
CA SER A 95 7.29 -14.12 13.31
C SER A 95 5.97 -13.43 13.64
N ALA A 96 5.08 -13.33 12.66
CA ALA A 96 3.77 -12.72 12.84
C ALA A 96 2.93 -13.46 13.91
N LEU A 97 3.03 -14.79 13.96
CA LEU A 97 2.33 -15.58 14.98
C LEU A 97 2.84 -15.22 16.38
N SER A 98 4.16 -15.16 16.57
CA SER A 98 4.74 -14.78 17.86
C SER A 98 4.29 -13.38 18.30
N VAL A 99 4.32 -12.41 17.39
CA VAL A 99 3.89 -11.03 17.68
C VAL A 99 2.42 -10.97 18.08
N ILE A 100 1.54 -11.63 17.32
CA ILE A 100 0.11 -11.66 17.61
C ILE A 100 -0.15 -12.38 18.94
N SER A 101 0.51 -13.51 19.19
CA SER A 101 0.40 -14.25 20.45
C SER A 101 0.84 -13.40 21.65
N THR A 102 1.91 -12.62 21.52
CA THR A 102 2.37 -11.70 22.58
C THR A 102 1.32 -10.62 22.85
N ILE A 103 0.76 -9.99 21.82
CA ILE A 103 -0.30 -8.97 21.96
C ILE A 103 -1.53 -9.59 22.64
N VAL A 104 -2.01 -10.72 22.14
CA VAL A 104 -3.21 -11.40 22.67
C VAL A 104 -2.99 -11.86 24.10
N GLY A 105 -1.81 -12.38 24.42
CA GLY A 105 -1.44 -12.80 25.77
C GLY A 105 -1.50 -11.65 26.78
N ALA A 106 -0.96 -10.48 26.42
CA ALA A 106 -1.04 -9.29 27.27
C ALA A 106 -2.49 -8.84 27.50
N VAL A 107 -3.31 -8.83 26.45
CA VAL A 107 -4.74 -8.48 26.57
C VAL A 107 -5.50 -9.43 27.50
N ILE A 108 -5.26 -10.74 27.37
CA ILE A 108 -5.89 -11.76 28.23
C ILE A 108 -5.47 -11.55 29.70
N ARG A 109 -4.20 -11.25 29.95
CA ARG A 109 -3.67 -10.97 31.29
C ARG A 109 -4.00 -9.57 31.81
N ARG A 110 -4.68 -8.73 31.02
CA ARG A 110 -4.97 -7.32 31.32
C ARG A 110 -3.72 -6.48 31.61
N GLU A 111 -2.64 -6.80 30.91
CA GLU A 111 -1.38 -6.06 30.94
C GLU A 111 -1.41 -4.92 29.89
N PRO A 112 -0.54 -3.90 30.03
CA PRO A 112 -0.34 -2.91 28.99
C PRO A 112 0.05 -3.55 27.64
N TYR A 113 -0.30 -2.89 26.54
CA TYR A 113 0.06 -3.39 25.21
C TYR A 113 1.59 -3.45 25.05
N PRO A 114 2.15 -4.61 24.70
CA PRO A 114 3.59 -4.77 24.55
C PRO A 114 4.08 -4.02 23.31
N ASP A 115 5.23 -3.36 23.42
CA ASP A 115 5.93 -2.79 22.26
C ASP A 115 6.62 -3.90 21.46
N VAL A 116 5.84 -4.61 20.65
CA VAL A 116 6.30 -5.72 19.81
C VAL A 116 7.19 -5.30 18.64
N PHE A 117 7.37 -3.99 18.43
CA PHE A 117 8.12 -3.43 17.33
C PHE A 117 9.24 -2.48 17.79
N ASP A 118 9.54 -2.41 19.09
CA ASP A 118 10.59 -1.55 19.65
C ASP A 118 10.49 -0.07 19.20
N PHE A 119 9.28 0.47 19.03
CA PHE A 119 9.10 1.87 18.68
C PHE A 119 9.63 2.83 19.76
N ALA A 120 9.62 2.42 21.03
CA ALA A 120 10.10 3.23 22.14
C ALA A 120 11.64 3.43 22.18
N LYS A 121 12.39 2.73 21.32
CA LYS A 121 13.87 2.79 21.26
C LYS A 121 14.41 3.64 20.11
N THR A 122 13.55 4.35 19.38
CA THR A 122 13.93 5.25 18.26
C THR A 122 13.86 6.70 18.70
#